data_AF-A0A137NSN7-F1
#
_entry.id   AF-A0A137NSN7-F1
#
_cell.length_a   1.000
_cell.length_b   1.000
_cell.length_c   1.000
_cell.angle_alpha   90.00
_cell.angle_beta   90.00
_cell.angle_gamma   90.00
#
_symmetry.space_group_name_H-M   'P 1'
#
loop_
_entity.id
_entity.type
_entity.pdbx_description
1 polymer ?
#
loop_
_entity_poly.entity_id
_entity_poly.type
_entity_poly.pdbx_seq_one_letter_code
_entity_poly.pdbx_strand_id
1 'polypeptide(L)'
;MRLFYILLSIVTPLDFSIDSTTIKGSKLYSIYEDNNDNYIKVISYELKDGLTSDVFSRGESYRLNKIVRGFKLKFFDVPENLNGEHDKLWLKAYQTAYDAEISNSNSNWMGYICLSDMVLNPNNSLIKFPTTDKFPLLGYTANMITNEYGSALYITGGAIYSKNKDALISSNSFFKYNYTTLEWTDMTSNYSSNLDPIYDHKSAIVDNRYLVLLGVYLKLIQSTSYGYLIQLQTIGKV
;
A
#
# COMPACT_ATOMS: atom_id res chain seq x y z
N MET A 1 -22.77 -9.00 5.24
CA MET A 1 -21.67 -8.52 4.37
C MET A 1 -22.17 -7.53 3.31
N ARG A 2 -22.83 -6.43 3.72
CA ARG A 2 -23.31 -5.34 2.83
C ARG A 2 -22.54 -4.02 3.03
N LEU A 3 -21.59 -3.98 3.98
CA LEU A 3 -20.98 -2.75 4.50
C LEU A 3 -19.79 -2.24 3.66
N PHE A 4 -19.07 -3.12 2.96
CA PHE A 4 -17.78 -2.76 2.34
C PHE A 4 -17.88 -1.96 1.02
N TYR A 5 -18.95 -2.15 0.23
CA TYR A 5 -19.06 -1.51 -1.09
C TYR A 5 -19.41 -0.02 -1.04
N ILE A 6 -19.97 0.47 0.08
CA ILE A 6 -20.50 1.85 0.20
C ILE A 6 -19.42 2.84 0.66
N LEU A 7 -18.30 2.37 1.23
CA LEU A 7 -17.25 3.22 1.81
C LEU A 7 -16.38 3.98 0.80
N LEU A 8 -16.26 3.52 -0.45
CA LEU A 8 -15.30 4.09 -1.41
C LEU A 8 -15.83 5.27 -2.24
N SER A 9 -17.14 5.51 -2.29
CA SER A 9 -17.74 6.51 -3.20
C SER A 9 -18.20 7.81 -2.53
N ILE A 10 -18.20 7.88 -1.19
CA ILE A 10 -18.87 8.97 -0.44
C ILE A 10 -17.87 9.90 0.29
N VAL A 11 -16.59 9.52 0.36
CA VAL A 11 -15.61 10.21 1.22
C VAL A 11 -14.69 11.10 0.39
N THR A 12 -15.19 12.16 -0.20
CA THR A 12 -14.30 13.24 -0.64
C THR A 12 -14.94 14.57 -0.31
N PRO A 13 -14.43 15.32 0.69
CA PRO A 13 -14.53 16.76 0.63
C PRO A 13 -13.98 17.18 -0.74
N LEU A 14 -14.73 17.99 -1.49
CA LEU A 14 -14.46 18.30 -2.91
C LEU A 14 -13.03 18.82 -3.20
N ASP A 15 -12.27 19.21 -2.19
CA ASP A 15 -10.95 19.85 -2.31
C ASP A 15 -9.75 18.94 -2.00
N PHE A 16 -9.95 17.68 -1.56
CA PHE A 16 -8.83 16.80 -1.18
C PHE A 16 -8.95 15.39 -1.75
N SER A 17 -7.87 14.88 -2.35
CA SER A 17 -7.77 13.48 -2.77
C SER A 17 -7.46 12.58 -1.57
N ILE A 18 -8.25 11.52 -1.36
CA ILE A 18 -7.88 10.44 -0.44
C ILE A 18 -6.70 9.67 -1.01
N ASP A 19 -5.64 9.55 -0.22
CA ASP A 19 -4.48 8.73 -0.56
C ASP A 19 -4.61 7.30 -0.05
N SER A 20 -5.15 7.14 1.16
CA SER A 20 -5.23 5.84 1.83
C SER A 20 -6.29 5.85 2.93
N THR A 21 -6.91 4.69 3.14
CA THR A 21 -7.88 4.46 4.22
C THR A 21 -7.61 3.13 4.90
N THR A 22 -7.84 3.05 6.21
CA THR A 22 -7.80 1.80 6.97
C THR A 22 -8.86 1.80 8.06
N ILE A 23 -9.24 0.62 8.55
CA ILE A 23 -10.18 0.45 9.66
C ILE A 23 -9.40 -0.16 10.83
N LYS A 24 -9.55 0.42 12.02
CA LYS A 24 -8.98 -0.14 13.25
C LYS A 24 -9.95 0.04 14.42
N GLY A 25 -10.34 -1.07 15.03
CA GLY A 25 -11.43 -1.10 16.02
C GLY A 25 -12.75 -0.61 15.40
N SER A 26 -13.42 0.30 16.09
CA SER A 26 -14.66 0.94 15.61
C SER A 26 -14.42 2.19 14.76
N LYS A 27 -13.21 2.43 14.26
CA LYS A 27 -12.87 3.68 13.55
C LYS A 27 -12.36 3.44 12.14
N LEU A 28 -12.78 4.30 11.22
CA LEU A 28 -12.20 4.47 9.89
C LEU A 28 -11.21 5.63 9.93
N TYR A 29 -10.00 5.40 9.44
CA TYR A 29 -8.98 6.41 9.28
C TYR A 29 -8.75 6.70 7.80
N SER A 30 -8.50 7.94 7.46
CA SER A 30 -8.25 8.38 6.09
C SER A 30 -7.11 9.40 6.06
N ILE A 31 -6.18 9.20 5.14
CA ILE A 31 -5.09 10.13 4.84
C ILE A 31 -5.48 10.93 3.61
N TYR A 32 -5.37 12.24 3.73
CA TYR A 32 -5.54 13.21 2.67
C TYR A 32 -4.23 13.96 2.47
N GLU A 33 -3.82 14.11 1.22
CA GLU A 33 -2.76 15.05 0.89
C GLU A 33 -3.34 16.45 0.87
N ASP A 34 -2.74 17.35 1.65
CA ASP A 34 -3.04 18.78 1.53
C ASP A 34 -2.25 19.31 0.32
N ASN A 35 -2.87 20.16 -0.50
CA ASN A 35 -2.19 20.81 -1.62
C ASN A 35 -1.02 21.69 -1.14
N ASN A 36 -1.00 22.05 0.15
CA ASN A 36 0.18 22.62 0.79
C ASN A 36 1.18 21.52 1.16
N ASP A 37 2.33 21.53 0.48
CA ASP A 37 3.40 20.52 0.48
C ASP A 37 3.99 20.10 1.86
N ASN A 38 3.57 20.71 2.97
CA ASN A 38 4.21 20.54 4.28
C ASN A 38 3.45 19.64 5.25
N TYR A 39 2.18 19.33 5.00
CA TYR A 39 1.35 18.58 5.94
C TYR A 39 0.58 17.46 5.26
N ILE A 40 0.36 16.38 6.02
CA ILE A 40 -0.65 15.38 5.73
C ILE A 40 -1.81 15.55 6.70
N LYS A 41 -3.02 15.37 6.22
CA LYS A 41 -4.22 15.40 7.07
C LYS A 41 -4.70 13.98 7.30
N VAL A 42 -4.86 13.62 8.56
CA VAL A 42 -5.47 12.34 8.95
C VAL A 42 -6.83 12.65 9.55
N ILE A 43 -7.87 11.97 9.08
CA ILE A 43 -9.21 12.10 9.65
C ILE A 43 -9.62 10.75 10.20
N SER A 44 -10.12 10.74 11.43
CA SER A 44 -10.72 9.57 12.07
C SER A 44 -12.24 9.73 12.13
N TYR A 45 -12.96 8.68 11.76
CA TYR A 45 -14.42 8.61 11.77
C TYR A 45 -14.87 7.44 12.63
N GLU A 46 -15.79 7.68 13.56
CA GLU A 46 -16.44 6.60 14.33
C GLU A 46 -17.42 5.85 13.43
N LEU A 47 -17.20 4.54 13.29
CA LEU A 47 -18.12 3.64 12.62
C LEU A 47 -19.23 3.27 13.61
N LYS A 48 -20.45 3.63 13.24
CA LYS A 48 -21.67 3.29 13.99
C LYS A 48 -22.62 2.56 13.07
N ASP A 49 -23.40 1.66 13.62
CA ASP A 49 -24.56 1.10 12.93
C ASP A 49 -25.54 2.24 12.64
N GLY A 50 -25.88 2.45 11.37
CA GLY A 50 -26.72 3.58 10.97
C GLY A 50 -26.56 3.97 9.50
N LEU A 51 -26.99 5.18 9.16
CA LEU A 51 -26.83 5.71 7.82
C LEU A 51 -25.37 6.11 7.60
N THR A 52 -24.86 5.87 6.40
CA THR A 52 -23.49 6.24 6.01
C THR A 52 -23.23 7.75 6.18
N SER A 53 -24.24 8.60 6.00
CA SER A 53 -24.16 10.05 6.25
C SER A 53 -23.80 10.40 7.69
N ASP A 54 -24.21 9.57 8.65
CA ASP A 54 -24.01 9.85 10.08
C ASP A 54 -22.54 9.63 10.48
N VAL A 55 -21.84 8.74 9.78
CA VAL A 55 -20.41 8.44 9.99
C VAL A 55 -19.55 9.64 9.59
N PHE A 56 -19.86 10.29 8.48
CA PHE A 56 -18.97 11.30 7.88
C PHE A 56 -19.17 12.72 8.39
N SER A 57 -20.27 12.99 9.11
CA SER A 57 -20.54 14.34 9.66
C SER A 57 -19.71 14.69 10.91
N ARG A 58 -18.94 13.74 11.46
CA ARG A 58 -18.25 13.89 12.77
C ARG A 58 -16.79 13.46 12.78
N GLY A 59 -16.09 13.60 11.66
CA GLY A 59 -14.66 13.24 11.58
C GLY A 59 -13.78 14.17 12.43
N GLU A 60 -12.88 13.60 13.24
CA GLU A 60 -11.83 14.35 13.92
C GLU A 60 -10.60 14.46 13.01
N SER A 61 -10.10 15.67 12.77
CA SER A 61 -8.97 15.92 11.88
C SER A 61 -7.69 16.25 12.63
N TYR A 62 -6.61 15.61 12.22
CA TYR A 62 -5.25 15.82 12.73
C TYR A 62 -4.33 16.23 11.58
N ARG A 63 -3.40 17.15 11.84
CA ARG A 63 -2.38 17.59 10.89
C ARG A 63 -1.03 17.06 11.33
N LEU A 64 -0.36 16.32 10.46
CA LEU A 64 0.95 15.75 10.72
C LEU A 64 1.95 16.34 9.72
N ASN A 65 3.20 16.52 10.16
CA ASN A 65 4.25 17.00 9.27
C ASN A 65 4.53 15.97 8.18
N LYS A 66 4.66 16.43 6.93
CA LYS A 66 5.13 15.58 5.83
C LYS A 66 6.59 15.22 6.08
N ILE A 67 6.95 13.99 5.76
CA ILE A 67 8.29 13.46 6.04
C ILE A 67 9.27 13.85 4.94
N VAL A 68 8.88 13.64 3.68
CA VAL A 68 9.71 13.88 2.51
C VAL A 68 8.83 14.27 1.33
N ARG A 69 9.30 15.23 0.52
CA ARG A 69 8.67 15.61 -0.75
C ARG A 69 8.73 14.45 -1.76
N GLY A 70 7.73 14.31 -2.63
CA GLY A 70 7.69 13.25 -3.64
C GLY A 70 7.20 11.89 -3.16
N PHE A 71 6.80 11.78 -1.89
CA PHE A 71 6.19 10.58 -1.30
C PHE A 71 4.79 10.85 -0.77
N LYS A 72 3.90 9.87 -0.96
CA LYS A 72 2.62 9.76 -0.24
C LYS A 72 2.76 8.74 0.88
N LEU A 73 2.13 9.01 2.01
CA LEU A 73 1.99 7.98 3.05
C LEU A 73 0.73 7.17 2.79
N LYS A 74 0.85 5.86 2.88
CA LYS A 74 -0.30 4.95 2.86
C LYS A 74 -0.30 4.10 4.11
N PHE A 75 -1.49 3.77 4.58
CA PHE A 75 -1.64 2.75 5.60
C PHE A 75 -1.04 1.44 5.12
N PHE A 76 -0.39 0.76 6.05
CA PHE A 76 0.33 -0.47 5.81
C PHE A 76 -0.12 -1.48 6.85
N ASP A 77 -0.60 -2.64 6.41
CA ASP A 77 -1.10 -3.64 7.34
C ASP A 77 0.07 -4.39 8.00
N VAL A 78 -0.07 -4.62 9.31
CA VAL A 78 0.87 -5.43 10.10
C VAL A 78 0.09 -6.48 10.89
N PRO A 79 0.69 -7.65 11.17
CA PRO A 79 0.04 -8.67 11.96
C PRO A 79 -0.31 -8.18 13.37
N GLU A 80 -1.54 -8.43 13.82
CA GLU A 80 -2.01 -8.02 15.14
C GLU A 80 -1.24 -8.68 16.30
N ASN A 81 -0.62 -9.83 16.04
CA ASN A 81 0.15 -10.59 17.03
C ASN A 81 1.56 -10.05 17.26
N LEU A 82 1.96 -8.98 16.57
CA LEU A 82 3.18 -8.26 16.90
C LEU A 82 2.92 -7.42 18.16
N ASN A 83 3.65 -7.74 19.24
CA ASN A 83 3.46 -7.12 20.56
C ASN A 83 3.60 -5.59 20.50
N GLY A 84 2.64 -4.88 21.08
CA GLY A 84 2.66 -3.41 21.18
C GLY A 84 2.16 -2.68 19.94
N GLU A 85 1.39 -3.35 19.07
CA GLU A 85 0.91 -2.79 17.80
C GLU A 85 -0.58 -2.44 17.75
N HIS A 86 -1.33 -2.74 18.82
CA HIS A 86 -2.78 -2.52 18.87
C HIS A 86 -3.18 -1.04 18.90
N ASP A 87 -2.29 -0.13 19.31
CA ASP A 87 -2.54 1.31 19.42
C ASP A 87 -1.89 2.12 18.29
N LYS A 88 -1.45 1.47 17.21
CA LYS A 88 -0.70 2.12 16.12
C LYS A 88 -1.37 1.99 14.77
N LEU A 89 -1.35 3.05 13.96
CA LEU A 89 -1.63 2.99 12.52
C LEU A 89 -0.33 2.98 11.77
N TRP A 90 0.01 1.84 11.17
CA TRP A 90 1.25 1.70 10.42
C TRP A 90 1.17 2.36 9.06
N LEU A 91 2.29 2.96 8.67
CA LEU A 91 2.43 3.76 7.48
C LEU A 91 3.69 3.34 6.72
N LYS A 92 3.59 3.41 5.40
CA LYS A 92 4.72 3.28 4.50
C LYS A 92 4.73 4.45 3.52
N ALA A 93 5.93 4.94 3.22
CA ALA A 93 6.12 5.92 2.16
C ALA A 93 6.07 5.23 0.79
N TYR A 94 5.22 5.73 -0.10
CA TYR A 94 5.12 5.31 -1.49
C TYR A 94 5.57 6.45 -2.38
N GLN A 95 6.53 6.17 -3.24
CA GLN A 95 7.03 7.13 -4.22
C GLN A 95 5.91 7.48 -5.21
N THR A 96 5.78 8.78 -5.50
CA THR A 96 4.73 9.31 -6.39
C THR A 96 5.25 9.96 -7.66
N ALA A 97 6.50 10.43 -7.64
CA ALA A 97 7.13 11.08 -8.76
C ALA A 97 8.20 10.18 -9.40
N TYR A 98 8.33 10.29 -10.72
CA TYR A 98 9.39 9.68 -11.53
C TYR A 98 10.75 10.38 -11.34
N ASP A 99 11.02 11.00 -10.19
CA ASP A 99 12.34 11.57 -9.93
C ASP A 99 13.32 10.43 -9.64
N ALA A 100 14.21 10.18 -10.61
CA ALA A 100 15.26 9.18 -10.56
C ALA A 100 16.31 9.47 -9.45
N GLU A 101 16.34 10.69 -8.93
CA GLU A 101 17.27 11.11 -7.88
C GLU A 101 16.83 10.76 -6.46
N ILE A 102 15.62 10.22 -6.29
CA ILE A 102 15.15 9.82 -4.97
C ILE A 102 15.85 8.52 -4.56
N SER A 103 16.85 8.65 -3.68
CA SER A 103 17.57 7.52 -3.09
C SER A 103 16.60 6.52 -2.44
N ASN A 104 16.86 5.22 -2.65
CA ASN A 104 16.12 4.09 -2.04
C ASN A 104 15.92 4.19 -0.51
N SER A 105 16.65 5.06 0.18
CA SER A 105 16.50 5.28 1.61
C SER A 105 15.11 5.76 2.02
N ASN A 106 14.45 6.57 1.18
CA ASN A 106 13.15 7.15 1.52
C ASN A 106 11.96 6.27 1.10
N SER A 107 12.10 5.45 0.04
CA SER A 107 11.08 4.47 -0.37
C SER A 107 10.93 3.30 0.61
N ASN A 108 11.95 3.09 1.44
CA ASN A 108 11.94 2.11 2.53
C ASN A 108 11.49 2.72 3.86
N TRP A 109 11.11 4.00 3.90
CA TRP A 109 10.60 4.61 5.12
C TRP A 109 9.33 3.92 5.59
N MET A 110 9.32 3.59 6.88
CA MET A 110 8.15 3.13 7.61
C MET A 110 8.03 3.92 8.91
N GLY A 111 6.81 3.95 9.43
CA GLY A 111 6.51 4.53 10.72
C GLY A 111 5.08 4.24 11.12
N TYR A 112 4.64 4.87 12.19
CA TYR A 112 3.29 4.71 12.68
C TYR A 112 2.74 6.00 13.28
N ILE A 113 1.42 6.11 13.29
CA ILE A 113 0.70 7.09 14.12
C ILE A 113 0.28 6.39 15.39
N CYS A 114 0.64 6.94 16.55
CA CYS A 114 0.12 6.45 17.82
C CYS A 114 -1.31 6.98 18.02
N LEU A 115 -2.27 6.10 18.31
CA LEU A 115 -3.69 6.45 18.37
C LEU A 115 -4.07 7.30 19.59
N SER A 116 -3.23 7.31 20.64
CA SER A 116 -3.50 8.04 21.88
C SER A 116 -3.21 9.54 21.75
N ASP A 117 -2.22 9.92 20.95
CA ASP A 117 -1.77 11.31 20.78
C ASP A 117 -1.80 11.79 19.32
N MET A 118 -2.06 10.88 18.37
CA MET A 118 -2.04 11.10 16.93
C MET A 118 -0.69 11.66 16.42
N VAL A 119 0.43 11.27 17.04
CA VAL A 119 1.77 11.69 16.63
C VAL A 119 2.38 10.68 15.66
N LEU A 120 2.99 11.20 14.59
CA LEU A 120 3.74 10.43 13.61
C LEU A 120 5.15 10.09 14.14
N ASN A 121 5.44 8.80 14.26
CA ASN A 121 6.70 8.28 14.76
C ASN A 121 7.41 7.48 13.67
N PRO A 122 8.67 7.80 13.32
CA PRO A 122 9.44 7.01 12.37
C PRO A 122 9.84 5.66 12.98
N ASN A 123 9.73 4.59 12.21
CA ASN A 123 10.16 3.25 12.62
C ASN A 123 10.59 2.43 11.40
N ASN A 124 11.90 2.29 11.23
CA ASN A 124 12.50 1.51 10.14
C ASN A 124 12.93 0.10 10.58
N SER A 125 12.61 -0.34 11.80
CA SER A 125 13.08 -1.63 12.33
C SER A 125 12.12 -2.78 12.08
N LEU A 126 10.83 -2.51 11.83
CA LEU A 126 9.81 -3.55 11.68
C LEU A 126 10.06 -4.43 10.45
N ILE A 127 10.22 -3.82 9.27
CA ILE A 127 10.45 -4.52 8.02
C ILE A 127 11.60 -3.84 7.28
N LYS A 128 12.71 -4.57 7.13
CA LYS A 128 13.83 -4.12 6.31
C LYS A 128 13.57 -4.55 4.87
N PHE A 129 13.12 -3.63 4.04
CA PHE A 129 12.87 -3.91 2.62
C PHE A 129 14.17 -4.24 1.86
N PRO A 130 14.12 -5.14 0.87
CA PRO A 130 15.28 -5.47 0.05
C PRO A 130 15.78 -4.25 -0.73
N THR A 131 17.10 -4.18 -0.93
CA THR A 131 17.76 -3.12 -1.72
C THR A 131 18.23 -3.59 -3.10
N THR A 132 17.82 -4.79 -3.51
CA THR A 132 18.10 -5.35 -4.85
C THR A 132 17.38 -4.54 -5.93
N ASP A 133 18.00 -4.47 -7.10
CA ASP A 133 17.45 -3.92 -8.35
C ASP A 133 16.19 -4.65 -8.86
N LYS A 134 15.88 -5.83 -8.32
CA LYS A 134 14.64 -6.56 -8.61
C LYS A 134 13.46 -6.15 -7.74
N PHE A 135 13.71 -5.49 -6.60
CA PHE A 135 12.64 -5.07 -5.71
C PHE A 135 11.92 -3.85 -6.29
N PRO A 136 10.57 -3.86 -6.40
CA PRO A 136 9.85 -2.79 -7.07
C PRO A 136 9.91 -1.50 -6.25
N LEU A 137 10.15 -0.39 -6.93
CA LEU A 137 10.26 0.94 -6.34
C LEU A 137 8.89 1.61 -6.19
N LEU A 138 8.00 1.40 -7.16
CA LEU A 138 6.65 1.97 -7.17
C LEU A 138 5.64 1.07 -7.88
N GLY A 139 4.35 1.40 -7.74
CA GLY A 139 3.26 0.73 -8.47
C GLY A 139 3.06 -0.75 -8.16
N TYR A 140 3.67 -1.28 -7.11
CA TYR A 140 3.42 -2.63 -6.63
C TYR A 140 2.22 -2.66 -5.68
N THR A 141 1.64 -3.84 -5.49
CA THR A 141 0.67 -4.09 -4.43
C THR A 141 1.32 -4.82 -3.26
N ALA A 142 0.84 -4.52 -2.06
CA ALA A 142 1.28 -5.12 -0.81
C ALA A 142 0.08 -5.77 -0.14
N ASN A 143 0.17 -7.07 0.16
CA ASN A 143 -0.94 -7.85 0.70
C ASN A 143 -0.43 -8.68 1.88
N MET A 144 -1.00 -8.49 3.06
CA MET A 144 -0.70 -9.31 4.23
C MET A 144 -1.67 -10.49 4.30
N ILE A 145 -1.15 -11.71 4.36
CA ILE A 145 -1.93 -12.93 4.53
C ILE A 145 -1.58 -13.54 5.89
N THR A 146 -2.60 -13.81 6.69
CA THR A 146 -2.48 -14.54 7.96
C THR A 146 -3.34 -15.81 7.90
N ASN A 147 -2.71 -16.96 8.13
CA ASN A 147 -3.35 -18.26 8.13
C ASN A 147 -2.73 -19.19 9.20
N GLU A 148 -3.06 -20.49 9.18
CA GLU A 148 -2.56 -21.48 10.14
C GLU A 148 -1.04 -21.65 10.13
N TYR A 149 -0.36 -21.22 9.06
CA TYR A 149 1.10 -21.27 8.92
C TYR A 149 1.80 -19.98 9.37
N GLY A 150 1.04 -18.99 9.84
CA GLY A 150 1.54 -17.70 10.32
C GLY A 150 1.14 -16.53 9.42
N SER A 151 1.88 -15.43 9.55
CA SER A 151 1.64 -14.20 8.80
C SER A 151 2.78 -13.91 7.83
N ALA A 152 2.44 -13.53 6.60
CA ALA A 152 3.38 -13.14 5.58
C ALA A 152 2.87 -11.92 4.80
N LEU A 153 3.80 -11.09 4.36
CA LEU A 153 3.54 -9.96 3.46
C LEU A 153 4.00 -10.33 2.05
N TYR A 154 3.13 -10.13 1.08
CA TYR A 154 3.39 -10.37 -0.33
C TYR A 154 3.47 -9.04 -1.08
N ILE A 155 4.56 -8.83 -1.80
CA ILE A 155 4.77 -7.70 -2.72
C ILE A 155 4.72 -8.23 -4.14
N THR A 156 3.81 -7.71 -4.96
CA THR A 156 3.58 -8.20 -6.33
C THR A 156 3.62 -7.07 -7.34
N GLY A 157 4.22 -7.33 -8.49
CA GLY A 157 4.40 -6.41 -9.61
C GLY A 157 5.17 -5.14 -9.24
N GLY A 158 4.86 -4.06 -9.93
CA GLY A 158 5.48 -2.75 -9.77
C GLY A 158 6.48 -2.43 -10.86
N ALA A 159 7.20 -1.33 -10.66
CA ALA A 159 8.24 -0.88 -11.56
C ALA A 159 9.60 -0.93 -10.86
N ILE A 160 10.61 -1.44 -11.58
CA ILE A 160 12.01 -1.45 -11.15
C ILE A 160 12.82 -0.48 -12.01
N TYR A 161 13.90 0.05 -11.48
CA TYR A 161 14.81 0.89 -12.26
C TYR A 161 15.79 0.04 -13.07
N SER A 162 15.72 0.14 -14.40
CA SER A 162 16.63 -0.54 -15.32
C SER A 162 17.81 0.36 -15.64
N LYS A 163 18.99 0.06 -15.08
CA LYS A 163 20.24 0.77 -15.39
C LYS A 163 20.56 0.79 -16.88
N ASN A 164 20.28 -0.30 -17.60
CA ASN A 164 20.56 -0.41 -19.03
C ASN A 164 19.68 0.50 -19.90
N LYS A 165 18.46 0.79 -19.45
CA LYS A 165 17.51 1.65 -20.17
C LYS A 165 17.42 3.06 -19.57
N ASP A 166 18.14 3.30 -18.47
CA ASP A 166 18.04 4.51 -17.64
C ASP A 166 16.58 4.90 -17.38
N ALA A 167 15.76 3.91 -17.01
CA ALA A 167 14.31 4.10 -16.92
C ALA A 167 13.65 3.11 -15.96
N LEU A 168 12.53 3.53 -15.37
CA LEU A 168 11.61 2.62 -14.71
C LEU A 168 10.91 1.73 -15.72
N ILE A 169 10.95 0.42 -15.49
CA ILE A 169 10.29 -0.61 -16.30
C ILE A 169 9.34 -1.43 -15.44
N SER A 170 8.20 -1.79 -15.99
CA SER A 170 7.27 -2.73 -15.36
C SER A 170 7.99 -4.06 -15.11
N SER A 171 7.74 -4.66 -13.95
CA SER A 171 8.31 -5.94 -13.56
C SER A 171 7.21 -6.94 -13.17
N ASN A 172 7.56 -8.21 -13.21
CA ASN A 172 6.77 -9.29 -12.61
C ASN A 172 7.31 -9.65 -11.21
N SER A 173 7.89 -8.67 -10.52
CA SER A 173 8.49 -8.84 -9.20
C SER A 173 7.50 -9.52 -8.25
N PHE A 174 7.94 -10.57 -7.57
CA PHE A 174 7.11 -11.24 -6.58
C PHE A 174 7.94 -11.63 -5.36
N PHE A 175 7.71 -10.95 -4.24
CA PHE A 175 8.45 -11.13 -3.00
C PHE A 175 7.53 -11.51 -1.85
N LYS A 176 8.04 -12.35 -0.96
CA LYS A 176 7.38 -12.73 0.30
C LYS A 176 8.26 -12.32 1.48
N TYR A 177 7.70 -11.62 2.44
CA TYR A 177 8.29 -11.37 3.75
C TYR A 177 7.61 -12.26 4.78
N ASN A 178 8.40 -13.02 5.52
CA ASN A 178 7.91 -13.87 6.60
C ASN A 178 8.07 -13.13 7.95
N TYR A 179 6.96 -12.85 8.64
CA TYR A 179 7.01 -12.12 9.91
C TYR A 179 7.59 -12.94 11.07
N THR A 180 7.67 -14.26 10.95
CA THR A 180 8.29 -15.14 11.95
C THR A 180 9.80 -15.19 11.79
N THR A 181 10.30 -15.38 10.56
CA THR A 181 11.75 -15.46 10.31
C THR A 181 12.38 -14.08 10.10
N LEU A 182 11.55 -13.06 9.85
CA LEU A 182 11.95 -11.68 9.51
C LEU A 182 12.77 -11.60 8.21
N GLU A 183 12.52 -12.53 7.28
CA GLU A 183 13.27 -12.66 6.03
C GLU A 183 12.40 -12.43 4.79
N TRP A 184 13.04 -11.87 3.76
CA TRP A 184 12.47 -11.77 2.42
C TRP A 184 12.90 -12.95 1.56
N THR A 185 11.96 -13.48 0.77
CA THR A 185 12.20 -14.48 -0.27
C THR A 185 11.75 -13.91 -1.61
N ASP A 186 12.65 -13.89 -2.60
CA ASP A 186 12.31 -13.63 -4.00
C ASP A 186 11.66 -14.89 -4.58
N MET A 187 10.38 -14.78 -4.94
CA MET A 187 9.59 -15.88 -5.51
C MET A 187 9.43 -15.73 -7.03
N THR A 188 10.00 -14.69 -7.63
CA THR A 188 9.77 -14.32 -9.03
C THR A 188 10.03 -15.49 -9.99
N SER A 189 11.12 -16.24 -9.81
CA SER A 189 11.45 -17.39 -10.67
C SER A 189 10.39 -18.48 -10.65
N ASN A 190 9.77 -18.72 -9.50
CA ASN A 190 8.80 -19.81 -9.29
C ASN A 190 7.45 -19.52 -9.97
N TYR A 191 7.19 -18.25 -10.28
CA TYR A 191 5.93 -17.78 -10.85
C TYR A 191 6.11 -16.99 -12.15
N SER A 192 7.34 -16.98 -12.70
CA SER A 192 7.71 -16.17 -13.87
C SER A 192 6.91 -16.51 -15.13
N SER A 193 6.41 -17.75 -15.26
CA SER A 193 5.53 -18.16 -16.35
C SER A 193 4.07 -17.70 -16.18
N ASN A 194 3.67 -17.28 -14.97
CA ASN A 194 2.28 -17.01 -14.60
C ASN A 194 2.02 -15.52 -14.36
N LEU A 195 3.07 -14.71 -14.27
CA LEU A 195 2.99 -13.27 -14.00
C LEU A 195 3.68 -12.50 -15.11
N ASP A 196 2.86 -11.88 -15.95
CA ASP A 196 3.32 -10.84 -16.86
C ASP A 196 3.84 -9.63 -16.06
N PRO A 197 4.76 -8.83 -16.61
CA PRO A 197 5.14 -7.57 -15.98
C PRO A 197 3.95 -6.61 -15.85
N ILE A 198 3.61 -6.23 -14.62
CA ILE A 198 2.45 -5.40 -14.29
C ILE A 198 2.81 -4.36 -13.23
N TYR A 199 2.19 -3.19 -13.28
CA TYR A 199 2.33 -2.14 -12.26
C TYR A 199 1.04 -1.32 -12.18
N ASP A 200 0.89 -0.54 -11.10
CA ASP A 200 -0.30 0.25 -10.75
C ASP A 200 -1.61 -0.57 -10.78
N HIS A 201 -1.48 -1.87 -10.50
CA HIS A 201 -2.61 -2.78 -10.39
C HIS A 201 -3.23 -2.70 -8.99
N LYS A 202 -4.42 -3.29 -8.85
CA LYS A 202 -5.06 -3.56 -7.58
C LYS A 202 -4.93 -5.03 -7.23
N SER A 203 -5.11 -5.35 -5.96
CA SER A 203 -5.09 -6.72 -5.49
C SER A 203 -6.15 -6.95 -4.45
N ALA A 204 -6.55 -8.21 -4.31
CA ALA A 204 -7.43 -8.65 -3.25
C ALA A 204 -6.96 -10.02 -2.75
N ILE A 205 -7.12 -10.24 -1.44
CA ILE A 205 -6.93 -11.55 -0.82
C ILE A 205 -8.28 -12.23 -0.75
N VAL A 206 -8.35 -13.45 -1.27
CA VAL A 206 -9.55 -14.29 -1.20
C VAL A 206 -9.25 -15.49 -0.29
N ASP A 207 -10.10 -15.65 0.72
CA ASP A 207 -10.12 -16.83 1.58
C ASP A 207 -8.79 -17.08 2.33
N ASN A 208 -8.06 -16.01 2.64
CA ASN A 208 -6.72 -15.98 3.25
C ASN A 208 -5.69 -16.90 2.57
N ARG A 209 -5.90 -17.20 1.28
CA ARG A 209 -5.13 -18.23 0.56
C ARG A 209 -4.82 -17.89 -0.89
N TYR A 210 -5.59 -16.99 -1.49
CA TYR A 210 -5.44 -16.63 -2.89
C TYR A 210 -5.17 -15.14 -3.03
N LEU A 211 -4.16 -14.80 -3.82
CA LEU A 211 -3.88 -13.43 -4.22
C LEU A 211 -4.42 -13.21 -5.64
N VAL A 212 -5.42 -12.34 -5.74
CA VAL A 212 -6.05 -11.96 -7.00
C VAL A 212 -5.55 -10.58 -7.41
N LEU A 213 -5.01 -10.46 -8.61
CA LEU A 213 -4.55 -9.20 -9.19
C LEU A 213 -5.62 -8.67 -10.16
N LEU A 214 -5.94 -7.38 -10.04
CA LEU A 214 -7.05 -6.72 -10.72
C LEU A 214 -6.57 -5.43 -11.40
N GLY A 215 -6.84 -5.32 -12.70
CA GLY A 215 -6.57 -4.11 -13.49
C GLY A 215 -5.08 -3.92 -13.76
N VAL A 216 -4.73 -3.68 -15.01
CA VAL A 216 -3.32 -3.52 -15.40
C VAL A 216 -3.16 -2.21 -16.15
N TYR A 217 -2.14 -1.44 -15.78
CA TYR A 217 -1.51 -0.53 -16.73
C TYR A 217 -0.47 -1.31 -17.53
N LEU A 218 -0.88 -1.86 -18.67
CA LEU A 218 0.06 -2.38 -19.66
C LEU A 218 0.59 -1.19 -20.45
N LYS A 219 1.84 -0.80 -20.19
CA LYS A 219 2.55 0.04 -21.16
C LYS A 219 2.89 -0.86 -22.35
N LEU A 220 2.02 -0.91 -23.35
CA LEU A 220 2.35 -1.45 -24.66
C LEU A 220 3.57 -0.69 -25.16
N ILE A 221 4.72 -1.37 -25.19
CA ILE A 221 5.93 -0.87 -25.83
C ILE A 221 5.60 -0.78 -27.33
N GLN A 222 5.03 0.36 -27.76
CA GLN A 222 4.94 0.92 -29.14
C GLN A 222 3.64 1.69 -29.48
N SER A 223 2.63 1.81 -28.61
CA SER A 223 1.42 2.59 -28.95
C SER A 223 1.20 3.77 -28.02
N THR A 224 0.91 4.94 -28.56
CA THR A 224 0.47 6.15 -27.84
C THR A 224 -0.94 6.03 -27.25
N SER A 225 -1.56 4.85 -27.31
CA SER A 225 -2.88 4.57 -26.76
C SER A 225 -2.77 3.87 -25.40
N TYR A 226 -3.31 4.51 -24.37
CA TYR A 226 -3.55 3.91 -23.06
C TYR A 226 -4.82 3.06 -23.15
N GLY A 227 -4.71 1.76 -22.88
CA GLY A 227 -5.85 0.86 -22.76
C GLY A 227 -5.96 0.34 -21.33
N TYR A 228 -7.15 0.43 -20.73
CA TYR A 228 -7.44 -0.29 -19.49
C TYR A 228 -7.75 -1.74 -19.85
N LEU A 229 -6.89 -2.66 -19.44
CA LEU A 229 -7.13 -4.09 -19.58
C LEU A 229 -7.36 -4.67 -18.19
N ILE A 230 -8.52 -5.29 -17.99
CA ILE A 230 -8.79 -6.08 -16.78
C ILE A 230 -8.25 -7.47 -17.05
N GLN A 231 -7.01 -7.71 -16.65
CA GLN A 231 -6.43 -9.05 -16.61
C GLN A 231 -6.62 -9.59 -15.19
N LEU A 232 -7.30 -10.73 -15.07
CA LEU A 232 -7.38 -11.50 -13.83
C LEU A 232 -6.20 -12.47 -13.84
N GLN A 233 -5.27 -12.27 -12.91
CA GLN A 233 -4.20 -13.23 -12.64
C GLN A 233 -4.41 -13.79 -11.24
N THR A 234 -4.53 -15.10 -11.15
CA THR A 234 -4.49 -15.84 -9.87
C THR A 234 -3.10 -16.40 -9.68
N ILE A 235 -2.41 -15.87 -8.69
CA ILE A 235 -1.29 -16.59 -8.10
C ILE A 235 -1.94 -17.69 -7.25
N GLY A 236 -1.47 -18.94 -7.40
CA GLY A 236 -2.06 -20.13 -6.77
C GLY A 236 -2.07 -20.09 -5.24
N LYS A 237 -2.18 -21.24 -4.58
CA LYS A 237 -2.18 -21.30 -3.11
C LYS A 237 -0.89 -20.69 -2.54
N VAL A 238 -1.01 -19.55 -1.84
CA VAL A 238 0.11 -18.81 -1.20
C VAL A 238 0.20 -19.05 0.30
#